data_AF-A0A9X2VIL3-F1
#
_entry.id   AF-A0A9X2VIL3-F1
#
_cell.length_a   1.000
_cell.length_b   1.000
_cell.length_c   1.000
_cell.angle_alpha   90.00
_cell.angle_beta   90.00
_cell.angle_gamma   90.00
#
_symmetry.space_group_name_H-M   'P 1'
#
loop_
_entity.id
_entity.type
_entity.pdbx_description
1 polymer ?
#
loop_
_entity_poly.entity_id
_entity_poly.type
_entity_poly.pdbx_seq_one_letter_code
_entity_poly.pdbx_strand_id
1 'polypeptide(L)'
;MDVEYPPEPWDLHGHGCVSLWTVRARDLPALPDGVRPVTAFGRALVTTAFVDYLPGSLLPYRELLVGVLVRHGARPGLSITDIWVDSPQSKAGGRELWGIPKELADLTIVPAPAFSANAVGIAEVRHTSYGRGVPLLIAGSVLQALNGALARTPVRAS
;
A
#
# COMPACT_ATOMS: atom_id res chain seq x y z
N MET A 1 -13.24 -22.46 -5.64
CA MET A 1 -11.85 -22.92 -5.63
C MET A 1 -11.11 -21.93 -4.77
N ASP A 2 -10.70 -22.34 -3.57
CA ASP A 2 -9.93 -21.46 -2.69
C ASP A 2 -8.57 -21.21 -3.34
N VAL A 3 -8.20 -19.93 -3.45
CA VAL A 3 -6.92 -19.53 -4.04
C VAL A 3 -5.86 -19.76 -2.98
N GLU A 4 -4.93 -20.67 -3.24
CA GLU A 4 -3.80 -20.93 -2.34
C GLU A 4 -2.79 -19.78 -2.38
N TYR A 5 -2.32 -19.36 -1.21
CA TYR A 5 -1.32 -18.30 -1.04
C TYR A 5 -0.38 -18.67 0.12
N PRO A 6 0.87 -18.17 0.14
CA PRO A 6 1.85 -18.56 1.14
C PRO A 6 1.54 -17.95 2.52
N PRO A 7 1.95 -18.60 3.63
CA PRO A 7 1.78 -18.06 4.98
C PRO A 7 2.65 -16.80 5.19
N GLU A 8 2.35 -16.05 6.25
CA GLU A 8 3.19 -14.94 6.70
C GLU A 8 4.50 -15.42 7.39
N PRO A 9 5.61 -14.65 7.35
CA PRO A 9 5.76 -13.32 6.75
C PRO A 9 6.07 -13.36 5.24
N TRP A 10 5.64 -12.33 4.51
CA TRP A 10 5.99 -12.16 3.09
C TRP A 10 7.24 -11.30 2.94
N ASP A 11 8.25 -11.85 2.28
CA ASP A 11 9.44 -11.12 1.85
C ASP A 11 9.34 -10.80 0.35
N LEU A 12 9.31 -9.50 0.03
CA LEU A 12 9.00 -8.99 -1.30
C LEU A 12 10.06 -7.96 -1.73
N HIS A 13 10.52 -8.08 -2.96
CA HIS A 13 11.58 -7.26 -3.55
C HIS A 13 11.08 -6.66 -4.86
N GLY A 14 11.22 -5.35 -5.04
CA GLY A 14 10.60 -4.70 -6.18
C GLY A 14 11.01 -3.26 -6.43
N HIS A 15 10.47 -2.70 -7.50
CA HIS A 15 10.58 -1.29 -7.83
C HIS A 15 9.26 -0.59 -7.56
N GLY A 16 9.30 0.62 -7.03
CA GLY A 16 8.08 1.37 -6.80
C GLY A 16 8.24 2.87 -6.93
N CYS A 17 7.12 3.53 -7.19
CA CYS A 17 6.98 4.97 -7.15
C CYS A 17 5.96 5.31 -6.07
N VAL A 18 6.43 5.99 -5.02
CA VAL A 18 5.59 6.44 -3.91
C VAL A 18 5.39 7.95 -4.03
N SER A 19 4.14 8.38 -3.93
CA SER A 19 3.77 9.80 -3.92
C SER A 19 3.06 10.16 -2.62
N LEU A 20 3.37 11.33 -2.08
CA LEU A 20 2.75 11.88 -0.88
C LEU A 20 1.94 13.12 -1.26
N TRP A 21 0.71 13.19 -0.78
CA TRP A 21 -0.21 14.28 -1.05
C TRP A 21 -1.20 14.44 0.10
N THR A 22 -2.07 15.44 0.04
CA THR A 22 -3.02 15.71 1.12
C THR A 22 -4.44 15.87 0.62
N VAL A 23 -5.40 15.43 1.43
CA VAL A 23 -6.85 15.62 1.23
C VAL A 23 -7.46 16.34 2.41
N ARG A 24 -8.69 16.85 2.27
CA ARG A 24 -9.44 17.31 3.44
C ARG A 24 -9.76 16.10 4.32
N ALA A 25 -9.52 16.19 5.62
CA ALA A 25 -9.72 15.08 6.54
C ALA A 25 -11.17 14.57 6.56
N ARG A 26 -12.14 15.46 6.30
CA ARG A 26 -13.58 15.12 6.21
C ARG A 26 -13.96 14.32 4.96
N ASP A 27 -13.10 14.32 3.94
CA ASP A 27 -13.33 13.61 2.67
C ASP A 27 -12.71 12.20 2.72
N LEU A 28 -12.08 11.81 3.85
CA LEU A 28 -11.51 10.48 4.03
C LEU A 28 -12.62 9.41 4.18
N PRO A 29 -12.39 8.18 3.69
CA PRO A 29 -13.25 7.05 3.98
C PRO A 29 -13.18 6.68 5.47
N ALA A 30 -14.10 5.80 5.89
CA ALA A 30 -14.07 5.24 7.24
C ALA A 30 -12.74 4.53 7.49
N LEU A 31 -12.16 4.77 8.67
CA LEU A 31 -10.95 4.11 9.14
C LEU A 31 -11.32 3.05 10.20
N PRO A 32 -10.42 2.08 10.48
CA PRO A 32 -10.66 1.10 11.54
C PRO A 32 -10.97 1.76 12.90
N ASP A 33 -11.74 1.06 13.73
CA ASP A 33 -12.12 1.57 15.04
C ASP A 33 -10.90 1.91 15.91
N GLY A 34 -11.00 3.02 16.64
CA GLY A 34 -9.90 3.57 17.45
C GLY A 34 -8.76 4.22 16.66
N VAL A 35 -8.73 4.09 15.32
CA VAL A 35 -7.74 4.74 14.46
C VAL A 35 -8.19 6.15 14.11
N ARG A 36 -7.23 7.09 14.06
CA ARG A 36 -7.48 8.50 13.69
C ARG A 36 -6.46 8.95 12.64
N PRO A 37 -6.85 9.75 11.65
CA PRO A 37 -5.90 10.29 10.69
C PRO A 37 -4.95 11.28 11.37
N VAL A 38 -3.69 11.29 10.94
CA VAL A 38 -2.75 12.37 11.28
C VAL A 38 -3.10 13.55 10.38
N THR A 39 -3.46 14.68 11.00
CA THR A 39 -3.93 15.85 10.27
C THR A 39 -3.17 17.11 10.65
N ALA A 40 -3.05 18.03 9.69
CA ALA A 40 -2.54 19.38 9.87
C ALA A 40 -3.46 20.35 9.12
N PHE A 41 -3.95 21.40 9.79
CA PHE A 41 -4.87 22.38 9.22
C PHE A 41 -6.11 21.76 8.54
N GLY A 42 -6.68 20.71 9.16
CA GLY A 42 -7.84 19.99 8.62
C GLY A 42 -7.55 19.12 7.39
N ARG A 43 -6.27 18.92 7.04
CA ARG A 43 -5.84 18.05 5.94
C ARG A 43 -5.15 16.81 6.46
N ALA A 44 -5.42 15.66 5.85
CA ALA A 44 -4.75 14.40 6.15
C ALA A 44 -3.67 14.12 5.11
N LEU A 45 -2.58 13.47 5.56
CA LEU A 45 -1.53 12.99 4.67
C LEU A 45 -1.90 11.63 4.09
N VAL A 46 -1.82 11.53 2.77
CA VAL A 46 -2.12 10.34 1.98
C VAL A 46 -0.87 9.95 1.20
N THR A 47 -0.65 8.66 1.07
CA THR A 47 0.34 8.06 0.18
C THR A 47 -0.37 7.29 -0.91
N THR A 48 0.14 7.38 -2.13
CA THR A 48 -0.13 6.37 -3.17
C THR A 48 1.16 5.72 -3.59
N ALA A 49 1.11 4.42 -3.91
CA ALA A 49 2.29 3.71 -4.40
C ALA A 49 1.92 2.80 -5.56
N PHE A 50 2.66 2.88 -6.66
CA PHE A 50 2.74 1.81 -7.64
C PHE A 50 3.98 0.97 -7.32
N VAL A 51 3.85 -0.35 -7.22
CA VAL A 51 4.96 -1.25 -6.90
C VAL A 51 4.90 -2.47 -7.82
N ASP A 52 6.07 -2.84 -8.36
CA ASP A 52 6.31 -4.04 -9.16
C ASP A 52 7.19 -5.00 -8.36
N TYR A 53 6.60 -6.04 -7.78
CA TYR A 53 7.33 -7.08 -7.06
C TYR A 53 7.85 -8.13 -8.03
N LEU A 54 9.18 -8.31 -8.02
CA LEU A 54 9.92 -9.04 -9.04
C LEU A 54 10.04 -10.54 -8.76
N PRO A 55 10.36 -11.35 -9.79
CA PRO A 55 10.80 -12.73 -9.60
C PRO A 55 11.94 -12.83 -8.57
N GLY A 56 11.81 -13.75 -7.62
CA GLY A 56 12.68 -13.86 -6.45
C GLY A 56 12.00 -13.39 -5.15
N SER A 57 10.92 -12.63 -5.25
CA SER A 57 9.97 -12.41 -4.14
C SER A 57 9.22 -13.70 -3.80
N LEU A 58 8.73 -13.83 -2.56
CA LEU A 58 7.83 -14.92 -2.18
C LEU A 58 6.60 -15.01 -3.10
N LEU A 59 6.11 -13.85 -3.54
CA LEU A 59 5.07 -13.73 -4.55
C LEU A 59 5.36 -12.52 -5.46
N PRO A 60 5.64 -12.70 -6.76
CA PRO A 60 5.75 -11.60 -7.71
C PRO A 60 4.36 -11.15 -8.17
N TYR A 61 4.11 -9.84 -8.12
CA TYR A 61 2.86 -9.21 -8.54
C TYR A 61 3.04 -7.69 -8.62
N ARG A 62 2.11 -7.01 -9.27
CA ARG A 62 2.04 -5.54 -9.33
C ARG A 62 0.92 -5.03 -8.43
N GLU A 63 1.15 -3.90 -7.80
CA GLU A 63 0.13 -3.25 -6.97
C GLU A 63 0.07 -1.73 -7.14
N LEU A 64 -1.14 -1.20 -6.95
CA LEU A 64 -1.44 0.21 -6.70
C LEU A 64 -2.06 0.30 -5.31
N LEU A 65 -1.42 1.03 -4.40
CA LEU A 65 -1.87 1.24 -3.02
C LEU A 65 -2.28 2.70 -2.80
N VAL A 66 -3.32 2.91 -1.99
CA VAL A 66 -3.68 4.19 -1.37
C VAL A 66 -3.74 3.99 0.14
N GLY A 67 -2.99 4.81 0.87
CA GLY A 67 -2.94 4.72 2.32
C GLY A 67 -2.98 6.09 2.99
N VAL A 68 -3.60 6.15 4.16
CA VAL A 68 -3.68 7.36 4.99
C VAL A 68 -2.70 7.21 6.15
N LEU A 69 -1.90 8.24 6.41
CA LEU A 69 -1.11 8.29 7.64
C LEU A 69 -2.04 8.46 8.84
N VAL A 70 -1.99 7.52 9.76
CA VAL A 70 -2.90 7.42 10.90
C VAL A 70 -2.15 7.24 12.22
N ARG A 71 -2.89 7.26 13.32
CA ARG A 71 -2.42 6.87 14.65
C ARG A 71 -3.48 6.06 15.40
N HIS A 72 -3.03 5.15 16.24
CA HIS A 72 -3.83 4.53 17.30
C HIS A 72 -3.24 4.97 18.65
N GLY A 73 -3.95 5.83 19.37
CA GLY A 73 -3.37 6.56 20.51
C GLY A 73 -2.21 7.46 20.05
N ALA A 74 -1.02 7.25 20.62
CA ALA A 74 0.21 7.93 20.25
C ALA A 74 1.06 7.19 19.19
N ARG A 75 0.63 6.00 18.75
CA ARG A 75 1.41 5.14 17.85
C ARG A 75 1.06 5.45 16.40
N PRO A 76 2.00 5.94 15.56
CA PRO A 76 1.74 6.16 14.15
C PRO A 76 1.63 4.84 13.38
N GLY A 77 0.95 4.88 12.23
CA GLY A 77 0.82 3.77 11.31
C GLY A 77 0.22 4.23 9.98
N LEU A 78 0.04 3.28 9.07
CA LEU A 78 -0.63 3.49 7.79
C LEU A 78 -1.95 2.71 7.80
N SER A 79 -3.04 3.31 7.35
CA SER A 79 -4.26 2.57 7.05
C SER A 79 -4.45 2.59 5.54
N ILE A 80 -4.37 1.41 4.92
CA ILE A 80 -4.62 1.22 3.50
C ILE A 80 -6.13 1.32 3.29
N THR A 81 -6.58 2.28 2.50
CA THR A 81 -8.00 2.49 2.21
C THR A 81 -8.41 1.74 0.96
N ASP A 82 -7.52 1.73 -0.03
CA ASP A 82 -7.75 1.12 -1.33
C ASP A 82 -6.44 0.52 -1.82
N ILE A 83 -6.52 -0.64 -2.45
CA ILE A 83 -5.36 -1.28 -3.05
C ILE A 83 -5.82 -2.24 -4.14
N TRP A 84 -5.14 -2.18 -5.28
CA TRP A 84 -5.40 -3.02 -6.43
C TRP A 84 -4.17 -3.83 -6.78
N VAL A 85 -4.36 -5.10 -7.12
CA VAL A 85 -3.30 -6.04 -7.49
C VAL A 85 -3.67 -6.82 -8.75
N ASP A 86 -2.68 -7.36 -9.45
CA ASP A 86 -2.90 -8.23 -10.61
C ASP A 86 -2.84 -9.73 -10.27
N SER A 87 -2.62 -10.08 -9.00
CA SER A 87 -2.49 -11.46 -8.52
C SER A 87 -3.67 -11.87 -7.62
N PRO A 88 -4.43 -12.91 -8.00
CA PRO A 88 -5.46 -13.50 -7.14
C PRO A 88 -4.91 -14.01 -5.79
N GLN A 89 -3.70 -14.58 -5.77
CA GLN A 89 -3.05 -15.04 -4.54
C GLN A 89 -2.73 -13.87 -3.60
N SER A 90 -2.20 -12.77 -4.17
CA SER A 90 -1.91 -11.55 -3.41
C SER A 90 -3.18 -10.96 -2.80
N LYS A 91 -4.28 -10.95 -3.57
CA LYS A 91 -5.60 -10.50 -3.11
C LYS A 91 -6.14 -11.37 -1.97
N ALA A 92 -6.16 -12.69 -2.16
CA ALA A 92 -6.68 -13.63 -1.18
C ALA A 92 -5.89 -13.55 0.13
N GLY A 93 -4.56 -13.72 0.07
CA GLY A 93 -3.70 -13.67 1.24
C GLY A 93 -3.71 -12.31 1.93
N GLY A 94 -3.71 -11.20 1.18
CA GLY A 94 -3.73 -9.87 1.78
C GLY A 94 -4.99 -9.59 2.62
N ARG A 95 -6.13 -10.11 2.17
CA ARG A 95 -7.41 -10.00 2.89
C ARG A 95 -7.44 -10.89 4.12
N GLU A 96 -7.08 -12.16 3.96
CA GLU A 96 -7.22 -13.15 5.03
C GLU A 96 -6.17 -12.98 6.13
N LEU A 97 -4.91 -12.70 5.76
CA LEU A 97 -3.82 -12.57 6.73
C LEU A 97 -3.83 -11.20 7.44
N TRP A 98 -4.18 -10.12 6.74
CA TRP A 98 -3.99 -8.76 7.27
C TRP A 98 -5.18 -7.81 7.14
N GLY A 99 -6.32 -8.27 6.60
CA GLY A 99 -7.52 -7.44 6.45
C GLY A 99 -7.37 -6.32 5.42
N ILE A 100 -6.36 -6.39 4.55
CA ILE A 100 -6.08 -5.36 3.55
C ILE A 100 -7.12 -5.49 2.41
N PRO A 101 -7.82 -4.42 2.01
CA PRO A 101 -8.96 -4.48 1.09
C PRO A 101 -8.54 -4.60 -0.39
N LYS A 102 -7.68 -5.56 -0.72
CA LYS A 102 -7.15 -5.77 -2.08
C LYS A 102 -8.25 -6.10 -3.09
N GLU A 103 -8.29 -5.40 -4.20
CA GLU A 103 -9.10 -5.72 -5.37
C GLU A 103 -8.24 -6.12 -6.57
N LEU A 104 -8.84 -6.79 -7.56
CA LEU A 104 -8.12 -7.10 -8.81
C LEU A 104 -8.20 -5.91 -9.76
N ALA A 105 -7.10 -5.64 -10.47
CA ALA A 105 -7.07 -4.71 -11.58
C ALA A 105 -6.04 -5.14 -12.63
N ASP A 106 -6.14 -4.55 -13.82
CA ASP A 106 -5.10 -4.65 -14.84
C ASP A 106 -4.05 -3.56 -14.58
N LEU A 107 -2.85 -3.98 -14.18
CA LEU A 107 -1.72 -3.08 -13.90
C LEU A 107 -0.61 -3.26 -14.94
N THR A 108 0.02 -2.16 -15.33
CA THR A 108 1.26 -2.13 -16.10
C THR A 108 2.24 -1.19 -15.43
N ILE A 109 3.49 -1.63 -15.24
CA ILE A 109 4.58 -0.84 -14.64
C ILE A 109 5.81 -0.96 -15.54
N VAL A 110 6.46 0.17 -15.82
CA VAL A 110 7.73 0.27 -16.53
C VAL A 110 8.69 1.05 -15.62
N PRO A 111 9.69 0.40 -14.99
CA PRO A 111 10.47 1.01 -13.91
C PRO A 111 11.59 1.96 -14.38
N ALA A 112 12.04 1.88 -15.65
CA ALA A 112 13.15 2.67 -16.18
C ALA A 112 13.01 2.94 -17.69
N PRO A 113 13.64 4.01 -18.24
CA PRO A 113 14.42 5.07 -17.56
C PRO A 113 13.55 6.16 -16.92
N ALA A 114 12.27 6.26 -17.30
CA ALA A 114 11.25 6.99 -16.57
C ALA A 114 10.28 5.97 -15.99
N PHE A 115 9.95 6.10 -14.71
CA PHE A 115 8.94 5.25 -14.09
C PHE A 115 7.60 5.63 -14.70
N SER A 116 6.89 4.66 -15.28
CA SER A 116 5.50 4.84 -15.68
C SER A 116 4.67 3.68 -15.20
N ALA A 117 3.48 3.96 -14.70
CA ALA A 117 2.54 2.92 -14.31
C ALA A 117 1.11 3.32 -14.62
N ASN A 118 0.30 2.33 -14.94
CA ASN A 118 -1.11 2.47 -15.22
C ASN A 118 -1.87 1.34 -14.54
N ALA A 119 -2.94 1.70 -13.82
CA ALA A 119 -4.01 0.80 -13.44
C ALA A 119 -5.24 1.20 -14.24
N VAL A 120 -5.73 0.30 -15.11
CA VAL A 120 -6.74 0.62 -16.12
C VAL A 120 -8.00 1.18 -15.47
N GLY A 121 -8.37 2.40 -15.83
CA GLY A 121 -9.58 3.08 -15.32
C GLY A 121 -9.48 3.60 -13.88
N ILE A 122 -8.31 3.52 -13.24
CA ILE A 122 -8.11 3.88 -11.82
C ILE A 122 -7.12 5.03 -11.68
N ALA A 123 -5.87 4.84 -12.12
CA ALA A 123 -4.81 5.84 -11.97
C ALA A 123 -3.67 5.61 -12.98
N GLU A 124 -2.97 6.69 -13.32
CA GLU A 124 -1.72 6.66 -14.09
C GLU A 124 -0.68 7.54 -13.39
N VAL A 125 0.59 7.14 -13.46
CA VAL A 125 1.73 7.96 -13.07
C VAL A 125 2.79 7.90 -14.15
N ARG A 126 3.41 9.05 -14.40
CA ARG A 126 4.69 9.16 -15.13
C ARG A 126 5.61 10.01 -14.30
N HIS A 127 6.76 9.46 -13.95
CA HIS A 127 7.75 10.11 -13.14
C HIS A 127 9.14 9.91 -13.75
N THR A 128 9.82 11.02 -14.01
CA THR A 128 11.26 10.98 -14.33
C THR A 128 11.99 11.40 -13.06
N SER A 129 12.83 10.51 -12.54
CA SER A 129 13.64 10.82 -11.37
C SER A 129 14.82 11.69 -11.77
N TYR A 130 15.01 12.81 -11.08
CA TYR A 130 16.18 13.67 -11.22
C TYR A 130 16.94 13.66 -9.89
N GLY A 131 18.14 13.06 -9.86
CA GLY A 131 19.01 13.07 -8.68
C GLY A 131 19.63 11.72 -8.32
N ARG A 132 20.44 11.70 -7.25
CA ARG A 132 20.98 10.47 -6.65
C ARG A 132 19.97 9.93 -5.64
N GLY A 133 19.66 8.63 -5.72
CA GLY A 133 18.81 7.96 -4.73
C GLY A 133 19.45 7.99 -3.34
N VAL A 134 18.62 8.17 -2.31
CA VAL A 134 19.04 8.09 -0.91
C VAL A 134 18.50 6.76 -0.37
N PRO A 135 19.34 5.89 0.22
CA PRO A 135 18.83 4.68 0.87
C PRO A 135 17.95 5.08 2.06
N LEU A 136 16.71 4.59 2.08
CA LEU A 136 15.75 4.91 3.13
C LEU A 136 15.22 3.63 3.76
N LEU A 137 15.52 3.45 5.04
CA LEU A 137 14.89 2.42 5.85
C LEU A 137 13.52 2.91 6.32
N ILE A 138 12.46 2.26 5.85
CA ILE A 138 11.09 2.51 6.29
C ILE A 138 10.71 1.38 7.23
N ALA A 139 10.37 1.70 8.48
CA ALA A 139 9.80 0.75 9.43
C ALA A 139 8.53 1.34 10.04
N GLY A 140 7.46 0.56 10.08
CA GLY A 140 6.17 1.04 10.54
C GLY A 140 5.17 -0.06 10.82
N SER A 141 3.90 0.30 10.85
CA SER A 141 2.82 -0.68 10.97
C SER A 141 1.64 -0.28 10.10
N VAL A 142 1.03 -1.27 9.46
CA VAL A 142 -0.27 -1.15 8.83
C VAL A 142 -1.36 -1.45 9.86
N LEU A 143 -2.36 -0.58 9.93
CA LEU A 143 -3.52 -0.68 10.81
C LEU A 143 -4.76 -0.95 9.95
N GLN A 144 -5.36 -2.12 10.13
CA GLN A 144 -6.51 -2.60 9.37
C GLN A 144 -7.53 -3.25 10.30
N ALA A 145 -8.78 -3.30 9.86
CA ALA A 145 -9.78 -4.14 10.50
C ALA A 145 -9.64 -5.57 9.97
N LEU A 146 -9.54 -6.55 10.86
CA LEU A 146 -9.47 -7.97 10.52
C LEU A 146 -10.34 -8.75 11.51
N ASN A 147 -11.30 -9.53 11.00
CA ASN A 147 -12.22 -10.33 11.82
C ASN A 147 -12.93 -9.51 12.93
N GLY A 148 -13.29 -8.26 12.62
CA GLY A 148 -13.97 -7.36 13.57
C GLY A 148 -13.08 -6.70 14.62
N ALA A 149 -11.76 -6.91 14.56
CA ALA A 149 -10.78 -6.31 15.47
C ALA A 149 -9.74 -5.47 14.73
N LEU A 150 -9.09 -4.56 15.44
CA LEU A 150 -7.96 -3.81 14.90
C LEU A 150 -6.71 -4.71 14.86
N ALA A 151 -6.24 -5.03 13.67
CA ALA A 151 -4.96 -5.68 13.43
C ALA A 151 -3.86 -4.62 13.24
N ARG A 152 -2.66 -4.93 13.78
CA ARG A 152 -1.44 -4.15 13.60
C ARG A 152 -0.37 -5.03 12.99
N THR A 153 -0.10 -4.85 11.71
CA THR A 153 0.89 -5.62 10.96
C THR A 153 2.18 -4.83 10.83
N PRO A 154 3.32 -5.31 11.36
CA PRO A 154 4.62 -4.68 11.14
C PRO A 154 5.02 -4.70 9.67
N VAL A 155 5.56 -3.59 9.15
CA VAL A 155 6.10 -3.50 7.79
C VAL A 155 7.49 -2.88 7.81
N ARG A 156 8.37 -3.37 6.93
CA ARG A 156 9.73 -2.84 6.73
C ARG A 156 10.04 -2.80 5.24
N ALA A 157 10.74 -1.76 4.81
CA ALA A 157 11.35 -1.63 3.49
C ALA A 157 12.73 -0.98 3.63
N SER A 158 13.66 -1.35 2.75
CA SER A 158 15.07 -0.94 2.79
C SER A 158 15.64 -0.73 1.40
#